data_AF-A0A0F8YXQ4-F1
#
_entry.id   AF-A0A0F8YXQ4-F1
#
_cell.length_a   1.000
_cell.length_b   1.000
_cell.length_c   1.000
_cell.angle_alpha   90.00
_cell.angle_beta   90.00
_cell.angle_gamma   90.00
#
_symmetry.space_group_name_H-M   'P 1'
#
loop_
_entity.id
_entity.type
_entity.pdbx_description
1 polymer ?
#
loop_
_entity_poly.entity_id
_entity_poly.type
_entity_poly.pdbx_seq_one_letter_code
_entity_poly.pdbx_strand_id
1 'polypeptide(L)'
;TRPGLPIGIGEAAINPVPRRMMTAEVDAVAAEYGVSGDVEIRISVPGGEALAAKTWNPRLGIVGGLSILGTTGVVRPFSCAAWIASIHRGIDVARASGLEHVAGCTGAQSERAVQGLHGLPDHAMLDMGDFAGGLIKYLVKHPVPRLTIGGGMAKLAKLVRGIARGLMAPPRPDSGSPTRHAERDAAW
;
A
#
# COMPACT_ATOMS: atom_id res chain seq x y z
N THR A 1 -0.61 -4.05 -26.85
CA THR A 1 0.32 -3.92 -25.72
C THR A 1 1.57 -3.18 -26.20
N ARG A 2 2.24 -2.41 -25.33
CA ARG A 2 3.57 -1.83 -25.64
C ARG A 2 4.69 -2.85 -25.42
N PRO A 3 5.87 -2.69 -26.07
CA PRO A 3 7.04 -3.55 -25.82
C PRO A 3 7.41 -3.55 -24.33
N GLY A 4 7.73 -4.73 -23.78
CA GLY A 4 8.18 -4.90 -22.38
C GLY A 4 7.16 -5.54 -21.42
N LEU A 5 5.93 -5.82 -21.86
CA LEU A 5 4.98 -6.63 -21.11
C LEU A 5 5.19 -8.13 -21.44
N PRO A 6 4.98 -9.06 -20.49
CA PRO A 6 5.09 -10.50 -20.72
C PRO A 6 3.89 -11.07 -21.51
N ILE A 7 3.28 -10.25 -22.37
CA ILE A 7 2.07 -10.55 -23.14
C ILE A 7 2.34 -10.13 -24.59
N GLY A 8 2.01 -11.00 -25.54
CA GLY A 8 2.17 -10.72 -26.96
C GLY A 8 1.35 -9.50 -27.42
N ILE A 9 1.80 -8.85 -28.49
CA ILE A 9 1.01 -7.78 -29.13
C ILE A 9 -0.22 -8.41 -29.78
N GLY A 10 -1.40 -7.93 -29.43
CA GLY A 10 -2.69 -8.43 -29.95
C GLY A 10 -3.36 -9.48 -29.08
N GLU A 11 -2.70 -9.97 -28.04
CA GLU A 11 -3.30 -10.94 -27.11
C GLU A 11 -4.11 -10.27 -26.00
N ALA A 12 -5.05 -11.02 -25.42
CA ALA A 12 -5.74 -10.63 -24.20
C ALA A 12 -4.72 -10.34 -23.08
N ALA A 13 -4.96 -9.26 -22.32
CA ALA A 13 -4.08 -8.77 -21.26
C ALA A 13 -4.09 -9.66 -20.00
N ILE A 14 -3.82 -10.96 -20.16
CA ILE A 14 -3.76 -11.98 -19.12
C ILE A 14 -2.31 -12.46 -19.00
N ASN A 15 -1.71 -12.24 -17.82
CA ASN A 15 -0.33 -12.66 -17.56
C ASN A 15 -0.15 -14.19 -17.56
N PRO A 16 1.09 -14.70 -17.74
CA PRO A 16 1.36 -16.14 -17.75
C PRO A 16 0.92 -16.90 -16.49
N VAL A 17 1.06 -16.30 -15.31
CA VAL A 17 0.71 -16.96 -14.04
C VAL A 17 -0.81 -17.18 -13.90
N PRO A 18 -1.68 -16.16 -14.10
CA PRO A 18 -3.12 -16.39 -14.16
C PRO A 18 -3.53 -17.44 -15.20
N ARG A 19 -2.87 -17.48 -16.37
CA ARG A 19 -3.11 -18.54 -17.37
C ARG A 19 -2.84 -19.93 -16.82
N ARG A 20 -1.66 -20.12 -16.20
CA ARG A 20 -1.29 -21.41 -15.56
C ARG A 20 -2.24 -21.79 -14.43
N MET A 21 -2.69 -20.82 -13.63
CA MET A 21 -3.68 -21.05 -12.58
C MET A 21 -4.99 -21.58 -13.17
N MET A 22 -5.52 -20.94 -14.21
CA MET A 22 -6.74 -21.40 -14.88
C MET A 22 -6.58 -22.82 -15.47
N THR A 23 -5.46 -23.11 -16.12
CA THR A 23 -5.17 -24.45 -16.66
C THR A 23 -5.10 -25.50 -15.55
N ALA A 24 -4.41 -25.21 -14.45
CA ALA A 24 -4.28 -26.14 -13.33
C ALA A 24 -5.64 -26.49 -12.69
N GLU A 25 -6.54 -25.51 -12.55
CA GLU A 25 -7.89 -25.76 -12.03
C GLU A 25 -8.73 -26.63 -12.99
N VAL A 26 -8.63 -26.37 -14.30
CA VAL A 26 -9.31 -27.21 -15.32
C VAL A 26 -8.80 -28.65 -15.26
N ASP A 27 -7.48 -28.84 -15.21
CA ASP A 27 -6.87 -30.17 -15.16
C ASP A 27 -7.28 -30.94 -13.89
N ALA A 28 -7.33 -30.25 -12.75
CA ALA A 28 -7.75 -30.84 -11.48
C ALA A 28 -9.21 -31.31 -11.52
N VAL A 29 -10.13 -30.47 -12.02
CA VAL A 29 -11.55 -30.80 -12.16
C VAL A 29 -11.73 -31.93 -13.19
N ALA A 30 -11.03 -31.87 -14.32
CA ALA A 30 -11.11 -32.90 -15.35
C ALA A 30 -10.66 -34.27 -14.81
N ALA A 31 -9.59 -34.31 -14.02
CA ALA A 31 -9.11 -35.52 -13.35
C ALA A 31 -10.11 -36.05 -12.31
N GLU A 32 -10.75 -35.17 -11.53
CA GLU A 32 -11.75 -35.55 -10.52
C GLU A 32 -12.97 -36.23 -11.15
N TYR A 33 -13.46 -35.71 -12.27
CA TYR A 33 -14.64 -36.24 -12.97
C TYR A 33 -14.31 -37.27 -14.06
N GLY A 34 -13.02 -37.57 -14.30
CA GLY A 34 -12.58 -38.53 -15.31
C GLY A 34 -12.91 -38.09 -16.76
N VAL A 35 -12.92 -36.78 -17.01
CA VAL A 35 -13.23 -36.19 -18.32
C VAL A 35 -11.98 -35.55 -18.96
N SER A 36 -12.04 -35.19 -20.24
CA SER A 36 -10.96 -34.46 -20.91
C SER A 36 -10.91 -33.00 -20.47
N GLY A 37 -9.72 -32.46 -20.19
CA GLY A 37 -9.48 -31.03 -19.90
C GLY A 37 -9.45 -30.12 -21.14
N ASP A 38 -9.95 -30.59 -22.29
CA ASP A 38 -9.98 -29.81 -23.53
C ASP A 38 -11.16 -28.84 -23.52
N VAL A 39 -10.92 -27.62 -23.02
CA VAL A 39 -11.96 -26.60 -22.83
C VAL A 39 -11.50 -25.23 -23.35
N GLU A 40 -12.45 -24.47 -23.92
CA GLU A 40 -12.24 -23.06 -24.26
C GLU A 40 -12.60 -22.17 -23.05
N ILE A 41 -11.64 -21.39 -22.56
CA ILE A 41 -11.86 -20.45 -21.45
C ILE A 41 -12.10 -19.05 -22.00
N ARG A 42 -13.31 -18.50 -21.76
CA ARG A 42 -13.64 -17.10 -22.04
C ARG A 42 -13.74 -16.30 -20.75
N ILE A 43 -12.84 -15.34 -20.57
CA ILE A 43 -12.89 -14.38 -19.45
C ILE A 43 -13.63 -13.12 -19.88
N SER A 44 -14.64 -12.73 -19.09
CA SER A 44 -15.40 -11.50 -19.31
C SER A 44 -15.38 -10.65 -18.05
N VAL A 45 -15.15 -9.34 -18.21
CA VAL A 45 -15.23 -8.35 -17.14
C VAL A 45 -16.31 -7.34 -17.51
N PRO A 46 -17.54 -7.48 -17.00
CA PRO A 46 -18.62 -6.53 -17.26
C PRO A 46 -18.19 -5.10 -16.90
N GLY A 47 -18.35 -4.16 -17.84
CA GLY A 47 -17.88 -2.78 -17.65
C GLY A 47 -16.36 -2.60 -17.61
N GLY A 48 -15.59 -3.64 -17.97
CA GLY A 48 -14.12 -3.65 -17.91
C GLY A 48 -13.47 -2.55 -18.75
N GLU A 49 -14.05 -2.19 -19.90
CA GLU A 49 -13.56 -1.09 -20.72
C GLU A 49 -13.67 0.27 -20.01
N ALA A 50 -14.83 0.57 -19.44
CA ALA A 50 -15.05 1.81 -18.68
C ALA A 50 -14.18 1.88 -17.41
N LEU A 51 -13.93 0.73 -16.76
CA LEU A 51 -13.03 0.64 -15.62
C LEU A 51 -11.57 0.83 -16.04
N ALA A 52 -11.14 0.23 -17.15
CA ALA A 52 -9.78 0.33 -17.66
C ALA A 52 -9.37 1.78 -17.99
N ALA A 53 -10.31 2.61 -18.46
CA ALA A 53 -10.07 4.03 -18.67
C ALA A 53 -9.66 4.78 -17.38
N LYS A 54 -10.02 4.24 -16.20
CA LYS A 54 -9.69 4.81 -14.88
C LYS A 54 -8.44 4.18 -14.24
N THR A 55 -7.79 3.25 -14.92
CA THR A 55 -6.55 2.61 -14.42
C THR A 55 -5.32 3.07 -15.19
N TRP A 56 -4.17 2.46 -14.89
CA TRP A 56 -2.94 2.67 -15.65
C TRP A 56 -2.89 1.93 -16.99
N ASN A 57 -3.89 1.11 -17.31
CA ASN A 57 -3.94 0.30 -18.54
C ASN A 57 -3.75 1.10 -19.84
N PRO A 58 -4.41 2.27 -20.05
CA PRO A 58 -4.26 3.03 -21.29
C PRO A 58 -2.82 3.50 -21.50
N ARG A 59 -2.13 3.85 -20.41
CA ARG A 59 -0.73 4.29 -20.44
C ARG A 59 0.23 3.16 -20.83
N LEU A 60 -0.15 1.90 -20.56
CA LEU A 60 0.61 0.70 -20.90
C LEU A 60 0.26 0.15 -22.30
N GLY A 61 -0.63 0.84 -23.04
CA GLY A 61 -1.10 0.40 -24.36
C GLY A 61 -2.00 -0.83 -24.29
N ILE A 62 -2.74 -0.97 -23.20
CA ILE A 62 -3.82 -1.95 -23.02
C ILE A 62 -5.13 -1.20 -23.24
N VAL A 63 -5.89 -1.65 -24.23
CA VAL A 63 -7.12 -0.99 -24.71
C VAL A 63 -8.28 -1.97 -24.71
N GLY A 64 -9.51 -1.48 -24.57
CA GLY A 64 -10.72 -2.31 -24.62
C GLY A 64 -10.97 -3.17 -23.37
N GLY A 65 -10.16 -3.08 -22.32
CA GLY A 65 -10.39 -3.89 -21.11
C GLY A 65 -9.33 -3.79 -20.01
N LEU A 66 -9.60 -4.52 -18.93
CA LEU A 66 -8.72 -4.65 -17.77
C LEU A 66 -7.66 -5.73 -17.97
N SER A 67 -6.58 -5.63 -17.20
CA SER A 67 -5.52 -6.63 -17.17
C SER A 67 -5.85 -7.67 -16.10
N ILE A 68 -5.68 -8.96 -16.41
CA ILE A 68 -5.76 -10.05 -15.43
C ILE A 68 -4.33 -10.38 -15.01
N LEU A 69 -3.98 -9.94 -13.81
CA LEU A 69 -2.63 -10.02 -13.24
C LEU A 69 -2.65 -10.65 -11.85
N GLY A 70 -1.50 -11.18 -11.43
CA GLY A 70 -1.31 -11.81 -10.12
C GLY A 70 -0.17 -12.83 -10.19
N THR A 71 0.59 -12.96 -9.11
CA THR A 71 1.68 -13.96 -9.01
C THR A 71 1.31 -15.13 -8.09
N THR A 72 0.37 -14.91 -7.17
CA THR A 72 -0.02 -15.90 -6.15
C THR A 72 -1.52 -16.20 -6.12
N GLY A 73 -2.34 -15.47 -6.90
CA GLY A 73 -3.80 -15.55 -6.83
C GLY A 73 -4.41 -14.93 -5.56
N VAL A 74 -3.57 -14.52 -4.60
CA VAL A 74 -3.98 -13.90 -3.34
C VAL A 74 -3.78 -12.38 -3.44
N VAL A 75 -4.87 -11.63 -3.36
CA VAL A 75 -4.81 -10.17 -3.16
C VAL A 75 -4.44 -9.94 -1.70
N ARG A 76 -3.28 -9.33 -1.44
CA ARG A 76 -2.98 -8.76 -0.12
C ARG A 76 -3.54 -7.34 -0.08
N PRO A 77 -4.71 -7.10 0.54
CA PRO A 77 -5.15 -5.73 0.78
C PRO A 77 -4.10 -5.06 1.66
N PHE A 78 -3.77 -3.79 1.37
CA PHE A 78 -3.09 -2.96 2.36
C PHE A 78 -4.05 -2.75 3.53
N SER A 79 -3.97 -3.61 4.54
CA SER A 79 -4.66 -3.37 5.82
C SER A 79 -3.97 -2.20 6.53
N CYS A 80 -4.69 -1.50 7.43
CA CYS A 80 -4.06 -0.48 8.26
C CYS A 80 -2.84 -1.04 9.01
N ALA A 81 -2.89 -2.31 9.43
CA ALA A 81 -1.75 -2.97 10.07
C ALA A 81 -0.55 -3.16 9.12
N ALA A 82 -0.79 -3.53 7.86
CA ALA A 82 0.26 -3.63 6.85
C ALA A 82 0.89 -2.25 6.54
N TRP A 83 0.07 -1.19 6.54
CA TRP A 83 0.55 0.19 6.37
C TRP A 83 1.39 0.67 7.57
N ILE A 84 0.95 0.41 8.81
CA ILE A 84 1.75 0.71 10.00
C ILE A 84 3.07 -0.07 9.98
N ALA A 85 3.04 -1.33 9.55
CA ALA A 85 4.25 -2.13 9.41
C ALA A 85 5.22 -1.56 8.35
N SER A 86 4.72 -1.02 7.23
CA SER A 86 5.58 -0.36 6.23
C SER A 86 6.25 0.90 6.79
N ILE A 87 5.53 1.70 7.60
CA ILE A 87 6.09 2.85 8.31
C ILE A 87 7.22 2.42 9.25
N HIS A 88 7.01 1.37 10.06
CA HIS A 88 8.05 0.85 10.96
C HIS A 88 9.29 0.42 10.18
N ARG A 89 9.12 -0.35 9.10
CA ARG A 89 10.23 -0.79 8.23
C ARG A 89 10.96 0.38 7.58
N GLY A 90 10.24 1.40 7.13
CA GLY A 90 10.86 2.62 6.59
C GLY A 90 11.75 3.32 7.62
N ILE A 91 11.29 3.44 8.86
CA ILE A 91 12.08 4.02 9.96
C ILE A 91 13.30 3.16 10.28
N ASP A 92 13.14 1.83 10.35
CA ASP A 92 14.26 0.92 10.62
C ASP A 92 15.33 0.98 9.52
N VAL A 93 14.92 1.05 8.25
CA VAL A 93 15.83 1.23 7.12
C VAL A 93 16.52 2.59 7.19
N ALA A 94 15.79 3.68 7.46
CA ALA A 94 16.39 5.00 7.59
C ALA A 94 17.47 5.04 8.68
N ARG A 95 17.21 4.39 9.83
CA ARG A 95 18.16 4.26 10.92
C ARG A 95 19.37 3.40 10.55
N ALA A 96 19.14 2.25 9.92
CA ALA A 96 20.21 1.36 9.48
C ALA A 96 21.10 2.01 8.41
N SER A 97 20.53 2.87 7.57
CA SER A 97 21.24 3.65 6.56
C SER A 97 21.91 4.92 7.11
N GLY A 98 21.81 5.19 8.42
CA GLY A 98 22.44 6.35 9.06
C GLY A 98 21.79 7.69 8.67
N LEU A 99 20.54 7.70 8.23
CA LEU A 99 19.84 8.94 7.91
C LEU A 99 19.58 9.75 9.18
N GLU A 100 19.96 11.03 9.14
CA GLU A 100 19.68 11.96 10.23
C GLU A 100 18.34 12.69 10.08
N HIS A 101 17.80 12.72 8.85
CA HIS A 101 16.57 13.44 8.52
C HIS A 101 15.64 12.59 7.68
N VAL A 102 14.43 12.37 8.18
CA VAL A 102 13.33 11.70 7.48
C VAL A 102 12.10 12.60 7.37
N ALA A 103 11.21 12.29 6.43
CA ALA A 103 9.95 13.02 6.27
C ALA A 103 8.75 12.10 6.11
N GLY A 104 7.65 12.42 6.79
CA GLY A 104 6.35 11.76 6.63
C GLY A 104 5.36 12.73 5.98
N CYS A 105 4.79 12.34 4.83
CA CYS A 105 3.91 13.22 4.05
C CYS A 105 2.51 12.63 3.83
N THR A 106 1.51 13.50 3.79
CA THR A 106 0.09 13.09 3.63
C THR A 106 -0.33 12.78 2.18
N GLY A 107 0.59 12.93 1.24
CA GLY A 107 0.40 12.66 -0.19
C GLY A 107 1.55 13.17 -1.06
N ALA A 108 1.54 12.73 -2.32
CA ALA A 108 2.64 12.94 -3.27
C ALA A 108 3.02 14.41 -3.52
N GLN A 109 2.07 15.35 -3.45
CA GLN A 109 2.38 16.77 -3.63
C GLN A 109 3.22 17.32 -2.46
N SER A 110 2.82 17.03 -1.22
CA SER A 110 3.58 17.43 -0.03
C SER A 110 4.94 16.74 0.03
N GLU A 111 5.01 15.49 -0.41
CA GLU A 111 6.26 14.73 -0.49
C GLU A 111 7.27 15.41 -1.41
N ARG A 112 6.91 15.70 -2.66
CA ARG A 112 7.80 16.42 -3.60
C ARG A 112 8.22 17.79 -3.08
N ALA A 113 7.31 18.51 -2.42
CA ALA A 113 7.61 19.83 -1.87
C ALA A 113 8.64 19.74 -0.72
N VAL A 114 8.44 18.82 0.22
CA VAL A 114 9.36 18.60 1.35
C VAL A 114 10.71 18.07 0.85
N GLN A 115 10.68 17.14 -0.11
CA GLN A 115 11.87 16.58 -0.73
C GLN A 115 12.71 17.66 -1.42
N GLY A 116 12.08 18.52 -2.22
CA GLY A 116 12.76 19.65 -2.88
C GLY A 116 13.28 20.70 -1.89
N LEU A 117 12.54 20.97 -0.81
CA LEU A 117 12.93 21.96 0.21
C LEU A 117 14.16 21.52 1.03
N HIS A 118 14.29 20.22 1.27
CA HIS A 118 15.33 19.67 2.14
C HIS A 118 16.39 18.82 1.42
N GLY A 119 16.26 18.62 0.10
CA GLY A 119 17.17 17.78 -0.67
C GLY A 119 17.15 16.32 -0.21
N LEU A 120 16.02 15.83 0.29
CA LEU A 120 15.94 14.49 0.86
C LEU A 120 16.00 13.42 -0.24
N PRO A 121 16.74 12.32 -0.04
CA PRO A 121 16.69 11.20 -0.96
C PRO A 121 15.36 10.45 -0.82
N ASP A 122 14.95 9.71 -1.85
CA ASP A 122 13.67 8.97 -1.86
C ASP A 122 13.50 8.06 -0.63
N HIS A 123 14.57 7.39 -0.20
CA HIS A 123 14.54 6.47 0.95
C HIS A 123 14.46 7.17 2.32
N ALA A 124 14.52 8.51 2.36
CA ALA A 124 14.20 9.31 3.55
C ALA A 124 12.70 9.67 3.64
N MET A 125 11.91 9.38 2.60
CA MET A 125 10.47 9.62 2.55
C MET A 125 9.71 8.41 3.10
N LEU A 126 9.04 8.60 4.24
CA LEU A 126 8.27 7.58 4.93
C LEU A 126 6.82 7.59 4.43
N ASP A 127 6.27 6.40 4.15
CA ASP A 127 4.91 6.19 3.66
C ASP A 127 3.86 6.40 4.76
N MET A 128 3.78 7.63 5.28
CA MET A 128 2.95 7.99 6.42
C MET A 128 1.46 8.06 6.06
N GLY A 129 1.12 8.65 4.91
CA GLY A 129 -0.26 8.97 4.56
C GLY A 129 -0.94 9.79 5.66
N ASP A 130 -2.07 9.31 6.16
CA ASP A 130 -2.83 9.97 7.25
C ASP A 130 -2.48 9.43 8.65
N PHE A 131 -1.52 8.50 8.77
CA PHE A 131 -1.15 7.82 10.02
C PHE A 131 0.04 8.48 10.74
N ALA A 132 -0.01 9.81 10.89
CA ALA A 132 1.05 10.57 11.55
C ALA A 132 1.26 10.16 13.02
N GLY A 133 0.19 9.80 13.75
CA GLY A 133 0.30 9.35 15.14
C GLY A 133 1.08 8.04 15.26
N GLY A 134 0.78 7.06 14.38
CA GLY A 134 1.53 5.80 14.30
C GLY A 134 3.02 6.01 14.01
N LEU A 135 3.34 6.87 13.05
CA LEU A 135 4.72 7.23 12.70
C LEU A 135 5.46 7.87 13.89
N ILE A 136 4.85 8.86 14.55
CA ILE A 136 5.48 9.58 15.67
C ILE A 136 5.68 8.63 16.86
N LYS A 137 4.68 7.80 17.21
CA LYS A 137 4.78 6.81 18.30
C LYS A 137 5.95 5.85 18.09
N TYR A 138 6.20 5.42 16.85
CA TYR A 138 7.31 4.52 16.56
C TYR A 138 8.67 5.24 16.61
N LEU A 139 8.75 6.46 16.06
CA LEU A 139 9.96 7.29 16.10
C LEU A 139 10.39 7.67 17.51
N VAL A 140 9.44 7.90 18.43
CA VAL A 140 9.77 8.13 19.86
C VAL A 140 10.56 6.95 20.45
N LYS A 141 10.24 5.72 20.04
CA LYS A 141 10.95 4.50 20.49
C LYS A 141 12.19 4.20 19.66
N HIS A 142 12.24 4.67 18.42
CA HIS A 142 13.31 4.41 17.44
C HIS A 142 13.75 5.74 16.83
N PRO A 143 14.48 6.57 17.59
CA PRO A 143 14.71 7.95 17.23
C PRO A 143 15.54 8.09 15.95
N VAL A 144 15.15 9.09 15.17
CA VAL A 144 15.93 9.71 14.08
C VAL A 144 16.08 11.18 14.46
N PRO A 145 17.27 11.81 14.28
CA PRO A 145 17.53 13.17 14.75
C PRO A 145 16.53 14.23 14.30
N ARG A 146 16.00 14.12 13.07
CA ARG A 146 15.07 15.09 12.50
C ARG A 146 13.92 14.43 11.74
N LEU A 147 12.70 14.89 12.03
CA LEU A 147 11.48 14.54 11.30
C LEU A 147 10.84 15.81 10.70
N THR A 148 10.52 15.79 9.42
CA THR A 148 9.62 16.78 8.78
C THR A 148 8.26 16.16 8.50
N ILE A 149 7.17 16.84 8.88
CA ILE A 149 5.81 16.44 8.51
C ILE A 149 5.29 17.35 7.40
N GLY A 150 4.99 16.75 6.25
CA GLY A 150 4.44 17.46 5.08
C GLY A 150 2.95 17.16 4.89
N GLY A 151 2.14 18.19 4.65
CA GLY A 151 0.75 17.96 4.29
C GLY A 151 -0.04 19.22 3.97
N GLY A 152 -1.24 19.03 3.43
CA GLY A 152 -2.18 20.12 3.22
C GLY A 152 -2.65 20.71 4.56
N MET A 153 -2.96 22.01 4.57
CA MET A 153 -3.37 22.76 5.77
C MET A 153 -4.45 22.05 6.60
N ALA A 154 -5.48 21.50 5.94
CA ALA A 154 -6.57 20.79 6.63
C ALA A 154 -6.10 19.51 7.33
N LYS A 155 -5.18 18.74 6.74
CA LYS A 155 -4.65 17.52 7.35
C LYS A 155 -3.72 17.84 8.52
N LEU A 156 -2.86 18.86 8.37
CA LEU A 156 -2.00 19.33 9.46
C LEU A 156 -2.83 19.87 10.64
N ALA A 157 -3.91 20.62 10.37
CA ALA A 157 -4.82 21.09 11.42
C ALA A 157 -5.49 19.94 12.19
N LYS A 158 -5.81 18.82 11.52
CA LYS A 158 -6.33 17.61 12.19
C LYS A 158 -5.27 16.99 13.10
N LEU A 159 -4.03 16.86 12.62
CA LEU A 159 -2.92 16.35 13.42
C LEU A 159 -2.69 17.19 14.69
N VAL A 160 -2.58 18.51 14.54
CA VAL A 160 -2.39 19.44 15.67
C VAL A 160 -3.53 19.32 16.68
N ARG A 161 -4.77 19.23 16.21
CA ARG A 161 -5.94 19.02 17.09
C ARG A 161 -5.87 17.69 17.84
N GLY A 162 -5.42 16.63 17.19
CA GLY A 162 -5.22 15.32 17.82
C GLY A 162 -4.16 15.37 18.93
N ILE A 163 -3.01 15.99 18.65
CA ILE A 163 -1.92 16.18 19.62
C ILE A 163 -2.39 17.03 20.81
N ALA A 164 -3.05 18.16 20.54
CA ALA A 164 -3.56 19.05 21.59
C ALA A 164 -4.54 18.33 22.54
N ARG A 165 -5.44 17.48 22.00
CA ARG A 165 -6.33 16.65 22.83
C ARG A 165 -5.57 15.65 23.69
N GLY A 166 -4.49 15.07 23.19
CA GLY A 166 -3.64 14.15 23.95
C GLY A 166 -2.90 14.84 25.11
N LEU A 167 -2.41 16.06 24.90
CA LEU A 167 -1.71 16.86 25.92
C LEU A 167 -2.66 17.44 26.99
N MET A 168 -3.92 17.70 26.63
CA MET A 168 -4.95 18.21 27.55
C MET A 168 -5.74 17.11 28.26
N ALA A 169 -5.47 15.83 27.96
CA ALA A 169 -6.12 14.72 28.64
C ALA A 169 -5.53 14.56 30.06
N PRO A 170 -6.37 14.37 31.09
CA PRO A 170 -5.88 14.11 32.44
C PRO A 170 -4.97 12.86 32.44
N PRO A 171 -3.94 12.82 33.31
CA PRO A 171 -3.06 11.65 33.42
C PRO A 171 -3.92 10.40 33.66
N ARG A 172 -3.64 9.34 32.89
CA ARG A 172 -4.38 8.08 33.03
C ARG A 172 -4.21 7.59 34.47
N PRO A 173 -5.29 7.21 35.18
CA PRO A 173 -5.15 6.57 36.48
C PRO A 173 -4.35 5.28 36.29
N ASP A 174 -3.42 5.05 37.21
CA ASP A 174 -2.52 3.90 37.19
C ASP A 174 -3.33 2.61 37.28
N SER A 175 -3.57 1.97 36.13
CA SER A 175 -4.39 0.76 36.06
C SER A 175 -3.52 -0.45 36.32
N GLY A 176 -3.34 -0.78 37.60
CA GLY A 176 -2.88 -2.10 38.02
C GLY A 176 -3.92 -3.17 37.67
N SER A 177 -4.02 -3.56 36.39
CA SER A 177 -4.56 -4.87 35.99
C SER A 177 -4.17 -5.19 34.54
N PRO A 178 -3.59 -6.39 34.26
CA PRO A 178 -3.11 -6.74 32.94
C PRO A 178 -4.19 -7.47 32.14
N THR A 179 -5.27 -6.80 31.75
CA THR A 179 -6.19 -7.35 30.73
C THR A 179 -6.89 -6.24 29.96
N ARG A 180 -6.79 -6.31 28.61
CA ARG A 180 -7.39 -5.43 27.57
C ARG A 180 -6.54 -4.25 27.10
N HIS A 181 -5.41 -4.51 26.44
CA HIS A 181 -4.64 -3.51 25.71
C HIS A 181 -4.26 -4.00 24.29
N ALA A 182 -5.24 -4.37 23.47
CA ALA A 182 -4.98 -4.73 22.07
C ALA A 182 -5.82 -3.99 21.02
N GLU A 183 -6.94 -3.35 21.35
CA GLU A 183 -7.89 -2.89 20.32
C GLU A 183 -8.13 -1.38 20.23
N ARG A 184 -7.39 -0.54 20.97
CA ARG A 184 -7.66 0.92 21.00
C ARG A 184 -6.52 1.82 20.54
N ASP A 185 -5.37 1.28 20.13
CA ASP A 185 -4.22 2.10 19.73
C ASP A 185 -4.13 2.42 18.23
N ALA A 186 -5.10 1.96 17.42
CA ALA A 186 -5.17 2.19 15.98
C ALA A 186 -5.95 3.46 15.56
N ALA A 187 -6.45 4.26 16.51
CA ALA A 187 -6.99 5.58 16.19
C ALA A 187 -5.90 6.64 16.41
N TRP A 188 -5.73 7.49 15.39
CA TRP A 188 -4.76 8.60 15.22
C TRP A 188 -3.39 8.24 14.63
#